data_AF-R1CVG8-F1
#
_entry.id   AF-R1CVG8-F1
#
_cell.length_a   1.000
_cell.length_b   1.000
_cell.length_c   1.000
_cell.angle_alpha   90.00
_cell.angle_beta   90.00
_cell.angle_gamma   90.00
#
_symmetry.space_group_name_H-M   'P 1'
#
loop_
_entity.id
_entity.type
_entity.pdbx_description
1 polymer ?
#
loop_
_entity_poly.entity_id
_entity_poly.type
_entity_poly.pdbx_seq_one_letter_code
_entity_poly.pdbx_strand_id
1 'polypeptide(L)'
;MFWTATTRSGAPHKLDGDVASFAALLGRLAARDGGLSDEEAAAAELFDWTAPLHVARSPGRLDVMGGIADYSGSRVLQMPIGEACLVAAQRQPASAGVRAASFGSAAGGRTSVVHVALSELAGPAGPVPLAELRARLTSDGRAAWAAYVIGCLGVLYHDGAVSPADGGLAILVASDVPEAAGVSSSAAVEVASMSALLAALGKPPLSPDEKLALLCQKVENEVVGAPCGERRRGTATTSLRATLPSPLSLSLSLSLSRRYHGPARLRARPRGTPPLPPLPPCDRPRHRPHP
;
A
#
# COMPACT_ATOMS: atom_id res chain seq x y z
N MET A 1 -3.32 -20.41 6.70
CA MET A 1 -3.49 -19.34 5.71
C MET A 1 -2.35 -19.47 4.71
N PHE A 2 -2.62 -19.57 3.40
CA PHE A 2 -1.57 -19.53 2.39
C PHE A 2 -1.67 -18.18 1.67
N TRP A 3 -0.56 -17.45 1.66
CA TRP A 3 -0.43 -16.13 1.09
C TRP A 3 0.27 -16.25 -0.26
N THR A 4 -0.42 -15.92 -1.34
CA THR A 4 0.19 -15.81 -2.66
C THR A 4 0.35 -14.33 -3.02
N ALA A 5 1.58 -13.86 -2.92
CA ALA A 5 1.99 -12.55 -3.41
C ALA A 5 2.50 -12.71 -4.84
N THR A 6 1.84 -12.06 -5.80
CA THR A 6 2.31 -11.99 -7.18
C THR A 6 2.92 -10.62 -7.43
N THR A 7 4.21 -10.60 -7.76
CA THR A 7 4.83 -9.38 -8.30
C THR A 7 4.37 -9.17 -9.73
N ARG A 8 4.53 -7.94 -10.20
CA ARG A 8 4.26 -7.55 -11.59
C ARG A 8 5.02 -8.37 -12.65
N SER A 9 6.06 -9.11 -12.26
CA SER A 9 6.80 -10.04 -13.13
C SER A 9 6.11 -11.40 -13.32
N GLY A 10 5.03 -11.68 -12.60
CA GLY A 10 4.35 -12.99 -12.59
C GLY A 10 5.15 -14.10 -11.88
N ALA A 11 6.39 -13.85 -11.49
CA ALA A 11 7.22 -14.81 -10.76
C ALA A 11 6.94 -14.74 -9.25
N PRO A 12 6.93 -15.90 -8.54
CA PRO A 12 6.95 -15.92 -7.09
C PRO A 12 8.27 -15.28 -6.62
N HIS A 13 8.16 -14.09 -6.01
CA HIS A 13 9.30 -13.40 -5.42
C HIS A 13 9.36 -13.73 -3.93
N LYS A 14 10.57 -13.90 -3.39
CA LYS A 14 10.77 -14.01 -1.94
C LYS A 14 10.42 -12.65 -1.33
N LEU A 15 9.43 -12.59 -0.45
CA LEU A 15 9.05 -11.33 0.20
C LEU A 15 10.20 -10.88 1.12
N ASP A 16 10.59 -9.60 1.03
CA ASP A 16 11.54 -8.99 1.96
C ASP A 16 10.95 -8.96 3.39
N GLY A 17 11.81 -8.76 4.41
CA GLY A 17 11.41 -8.92 5.81
C GLY A 17 10.26 -8.03 6.27
N ASP A 18 10.22 -6.78 5.79
CA ASP A 18 9.16 -5.81 6.07
C ASP A 18 7.85 -6.16 5.33
N VAL A 19 7.93 -6.52 4.04
CA VAL A 19 6.79 -6.98 3.25
C VAL A 19 6.17 -8.25 3.85
N ALA A 20 6.99 -9.20 4.29
CA ALA A 20 6.54 -10.42 4.94
C ALA A 20 5.83 -10.12 6.27
N SER A 21 6.38 -9.19 7.06
CA SER A 21 5.77 -8.74 8.32
C SER A 21 4.43 -8.04 8.09
N PHE A 22 4.35 -7.18 7.06
CA PHE A 22 3.11 -6.51 6.68
C PHE A 22 2.05 -7.49 6.14
N ALA A 23 2.46 -8.49 5.35
CA ALA A 23 1.56 -9.56 4.92
C ALA A 23 1.02 -10.38 6.11
N ALA A 24 1.87 -10.67 7.10
CA ALA A 24 1.44 -11.34 8.33
C ALA A 24 0.46 -10.48 9.14
N LEU A 25 0.68 -9.16 9.20
CA LEU A 25 -0.25 -8.21 9.81
C LEU A 25 -1.61 -8.23 9.10
N LEU A 26 -1.65 -8.10 7.76
CA LEU A 26 -2.87 -8.23 6.97
C LEU A 26 -3.59 -9.57 7.24
N GLY A 27 -2.84 -10.63 7.54
CA GLY A 27 -3.37 -11.93 7.94
C GLY A 27 -4.08 -11.97 9.27
N ARG A 28 -3.47 -11.37 10.27
CA ARG A 28 -4.09 -11.23 11.59
C ARG A 28 -5.37 -10.41 11.49
N LEU A 29 -5.34 -9.32 10.72
CA LEU A 29 -6.52 -8.47 10.45
C LEU A 29 -7.63 -9.26 9.73
N ALA A 30 -7.29 -10.01 8.69
CA ALA A 30 -8.24 -10.84 7.93
C ALA A 30 -8.87 -11.95 8.77
N ALA A 31 -8.08 -12.56 9.66
CA ALA A 31 -8.55 -13.62 10.55
C ALA A 31 -9.40 -13.07 11.71
N ARG A 32 -9.32 -11.76 11.99
CA ARG A 32 -9.87 -11.12 13.19
C ARG A 32 -9.43 -11.86 14.46
N ASP A 33 -8.14 -12.18 14.52
CA ASP A 33 -7.57 -12.91 15.65
C ASP A 33 -7.82 -12.15 16.97
N GLY A 34 -8.03 -12.88 18.07
CA GLY A 34 -8.22 -12.25 19.39
C GLY A 34 -6.99 -11.44 19.79
N GLY A 35 -7.21 -10.21 20.30
CA GLY A 35 -6.14 -9.32 20.76
C GLY A 35 -5.71 -8.22 19.79
N LEU A 36 -6.56 -7.86 18.82
CA LEU A 36 -6.38 -6.64 18.03
C LEU A 36 -6.50 -5.40 18.93
N SER A 37 -5.61 -4.44 18.74
CA SER A 37 -5.79 -3.07 19.21
C SER A 37 -7.00 -2.41 18.55
N ASP A 38 -7.51 -1.30 19.09
CA ASP A 38 -8.62 -0.56 18.51
C ASP A 38 -8.34 -0.11 17.06
N GLU A 39 -7.08 0.26 16.75
CA GLU A 39 -6.65 0.61 15.40
C GLU A 39 -6.68 -0.59 14.45
N GLU A 40 -6.17 -1.75 14.90
CA GLU A 40 -6.21 -2.99 14.13
C GLU A 40 -7.64 -3.47 13.92
N ALA A 41 -8.52 -3.36 14.92
CA ALA A 41 -9.93 -3.70 14.79
C ALA A 41 -10.62 -2.80 13.75
N ALA A 42 -10.36 -1.50 13.77
CA ALA A 42 -10.88 -0.57 12.77
C ALA A 42 -10.33 -0.87 11.37
N ALA A 43 -9.04 -1.19 11.25
CA ALA A 43 -8.42 -1.59 9.99
C ALA A 43 -8.97 -2.93 9.45
N ALA A 44 -9.36 -3.86 10.33
CA ALA A 44 -9.97 -5.13 9.95
C ALA A 44 -11.35 -4.97 9.28
N GLU A 45 -12.05 -3.85 9.51
CA GLU A 45 -13.34 -3.52 8.89
C GLU A 45 -13.22 -2.73 7.57
N LEU A 46 -12.00 -2.34 7.16
CA LEU A 46 -11.79 -1.57 5.93
C LEU A 46 -11.96 -2.40 4.66
N PHE A 47 -11.51 -3.66 4.70
CA PHE A 47 -11.34 -4.47 3.50
C PHE A 47 -12.37 -5.57 3.38
N ASP A 48 -12.74 -5.88 2.14
CA ASP A 48 -13.33 -7.17 1.80
C ASP A 48 -12.19 -8.18 1.65
N TRP A 49 -11.99 -8.98 2.70
CA TRP A 49 -10.95 -10.01 2.78
C TRP A 49 -11.16 -11.22 1.87
N THR A 50 -12.24 -11.23 1.06
CA THR A 50 -12.47 -12.23 0.02
C THR A 50 -12.01 -11.77 -1.36
N ALA A 51 -11.75 -10.47 -1.51
CA ALA A 51 -11.27 -9.86 -2.73
C ALA A 51 -9.76 -9.54 -2.67
N PRO A 52 -9.08 -9.40 -3.82
CA PRO A 52 -7.67 -9.04 -3.85
C PRO A 52 -7.36 -7.69 -3.17
N LEU A 53 -6.17 -7.60 -2.58
CA LEU A 53 -5.58 -6.37 -2.07
C LEU A 53 -4.33 -6.04 -2.87
N HIS A 54 -4.07 -4.74 -3.07
CA HIS A 54 -2.87 -4.27 -3.74
C HIS A 54 -1.97 -3.61 -2.71
N VAL A 55 -0.71 -4.04 -2.65
CA VAL A 55 0.28 -3.49 -1.72
C VAL A 55 1.41 -2.85 -2.50
N ALA A 56 1.78 -1.63 -2.09
CA ALA A 56 2.97 -0.96 -2.57
C ALA A 56 3.90 -0.65 -1.42
N ARG A 57 5.20 -0.80 -1.67
CA ARG A 57 6.28 -0.47 -0.75
C ARG A 57 7.10 0.68 -1.31
N SER A 58 7.42 1.66 -0.48
CA SER A 58 8.37 2.74 -0.79
C SER A 58 9.30 2.99 0.40
N PRO A 59 10.63 2.81 0.27
CA PRO A 59 11.57 3.13 1.34
C PRO A 59 11.66 4.64 1.57
N GLY A 60 12.06 5.02 2.79
CA GLY A 60 12.54 6.38 3.04
C GLY A 60 13.86 6.65 2.31
N ARG A 61 14.36 7.89 2.39
CA ARG A 61 15.66 8.25 1.82
C ARG A 61 16.44 9.19 2.72
N LEU A 62 17.75 9.01 2.77
CA LEU A 62 18.68 9.91 3.43
C LEU A 62 19.30 10.87 2.41
N ASP A 63 19.29 12.16 2.69
CA ASP A 63 20.08 13.15 1.96
C ASP A 63 21.54 13.07 2.40
N VAL A 64 22.39 12.46 1.58
CA VAL A 64 23.83 12.28 1.87
C VAL A 64 24.61 13.54 1.51
N MET A 65 24.27 14.18 0.39
CA MET A 65 24.89 15.42 -0.06
C MET A 65 23.90 16.26 -0.88
N GLY A 66 24.00 17.58 -0.79
CA GLY A 66 23.13 18.51 -1.52
C GLY A 66 22.13 19.23 -0.62
N GLY A 67 21.55 18.57 0.39
CA GLY A 67 20.66 19.21 1.37
C GLY A 67 19.63 20.15 0.73
N ILE A 68 19.48 21.36 1.28
CA ILE A 68 18.60 22.42 0.76
C ILE A 68 18.98 22.97 -0.63
N ALA A 69 19.99 22.43 -1.30
CA ALA A 69 20.33 22.82 -2.66
C ALA A 69 19.40 22.17 -3.69
N ASP A 70 18.60 21.17 -3.31
CA ASP A 70 17.56 20.57 -4.15
C ASP A 70 16.55 21.60 -4.68
N TYR A 71 16.27 22.65 -3.89
CA TYR A 71 15.46 23.77 -4.32
C TYR A 71 16.11 24.46 -5.53
N SER A 72 17.40 24.76 -5.50
CA SER A 72 18.11 25.52 -6.55
C SER A 72 18.30 24.83 -7.90
N GLY A 73 17.78 23.62 -8.09
CA GLY A 73 18.08 22.78 -9.25
C GLY A 73 19.49 22.16 -9.21
N SER A 74 20.16 22.22 -8.05
CA SER A 74 21.46 21.57 -7.86
C SER A 74 21.32 20.05 -7.84
N ARG A 75 22.41 19.36 -8.18
CA ARG A 75 22.48 17.90 -8.02
C ARG A 75 22.52 17.54 -6.55
N VAL A 76 21.78 16.50 -6.20
CA VAL A 76 21.75 15.93 -4.84
C VAL A 76 22.17 14.46 -4.89
N LEU A 77 22.75 13.98 -3.79
CA LEU A 77 23.10 12.59 -3.57
C LEU A 77 22.21 12.05 -2.46
N GLN A 78 21.35 11.12 -2.84
CA GLN A 78 20.35 10.53 -1.96
C GLN A 78 20.51 9.01 -1.93
N MET A 79 20.23 8.41 -0.79
CA MET A 79 20.32 6.97 -0.60
C MET A 79 19.05 6.45 0.08
N PRO A 80 18.36 5.45 -0.50
CA PRO A 80 17.26 4.78 0.19
C PRO A 80 17.73 4.16 1.50
N ILE A 81 16.90 4.25 2.54
CA ILE A 81 17.16 3.57 3.82
C ILE A 81 16.45 2.20 3.85
N GLY A 82 16.73 1.40 4.88
CA GLY A 82 16.11 0.07 5.04
C GLY A 82 14.63 0.15 5.37
N GLU A 83 14.24 1.17 6.13
CA GLU A 83 12.89 1.46 6.58
C GLU A 83 12.00 1.91 5.42
N ALA A 84 10.76 1.43 5.41
CA ALA A 84 9.81 1.70 4.34
C ALA A 84 8.40 1.95 4.82
N CYS A 85 7.66 2.66 3.98
CA CYS A 85 6.22 2.76 4.04
C CYS A 85 5.60 1.66 3.16
N LEU A 86 4.64 0.94 3.72
CA LEU A 86 3.79 -0.01 3.03
C LEU A 86 2.35 0.50 3.04
N VAL A 87 1.73 0.50 1.86
CA VAL A 87 0.33 0.89 1.69
C VAL A 87 -0.43 -0.25 1.05
N ALA A 88 -1.49 -0.71 1.71
CA ALA A 88 -2.48 -1.62 1.14
C ALA A 88 -3.68 -0.81 0.64
N ALA A 89 -4.14 -1.09 -0.57
CA ALA A 89 -5.31 -0.45 -1.16
C ALA A 89 -6.26 -1.48 -1.80
N GLN A 90 -7.56 -1.21 -1.71
CA GLN A 90 -8.62 -1.99 -2.33
C GLN A 90 -9.68 -1.08 -2.92
N ARG A 91 -10.08 -1.34 -4.16
CA ARG A 91 -11.22 -0.65 -4.78
C ARG A 91 -12.51 -0.97 -4.03
N GLN A 92 -13.31 0.05 -3.80
CA GLN A 92 -14.61 0.00 -3.13
C GLN A 92 -15.71 0.57 -4.04
N PRO A 93 -16.99 0.30 -3.75
CA PRO A 93 -18.09 1.00 -4.39
C PRO A 93 -17.98 2.51 -4.22
N ALA A 94 -18.41 3.29 -5.21
CA ALA A 94 -18.37 4.75 -5.16
C ALA A 94 -19.12 5.33 -3.93
N SER A 95 -20.20 4.68 -3.51
CA SER A 95 -20.98 5.05 -2.32
C SER A 95 -20.21 4.91 -1.00
N ALA A 96 -19.16 4.07 -0.96
CA ALA A 96 -18.33 3.89 0.22
C ALA A 96 -17.32 5.04 0.40
N GLY A 97 -17.10 5.89 -0.60
CA GLY A 97 -16.11 6.95 -0.53
C GLY A 97 -14.68 6.43 -0.45
N VAL A 98 -13.81 7.22 0.19
CA VAL A 98 -12.42 6.88 0.47
C VAL A 98 -12.23 6.76 1.97
N ARG A 99 -11.81 5.59 2.44
CA ARG A 99 -11.48 5.33 3.84
C ARG A 99 -9.98 5.04 3.95
N ALA A 100 -9.28 5.80 4.77
CA ALA A 100 -7.86 5.61 5.02
C ALA A 100 -7.63 5.35 6.50
N ALA A 101 -6.84 4.32 6.84
CA ALA A 101 -6.35 4.11 8.18
C ALA A 101 -4.83 4.14 8.25
N SER A 102 -4.30 4.58 9.38
CA SER A 102 -2.87 4.57 9.68
C SER A 102 -2.65 3.97 11.05
N PHE A 103 -1.68 3.07 11.16
CA PHE A 103 -1.19 2.59 12.44
C PHE A 103 -0.26 3.62 13.09
N GLY A 104 -0.18 3.61 14.43
CA GLY A 104 0.64 4.53 15.20
C GLY A 104 -0.02 5.89 15.45
N SER A 105 -1.31 6.02 15.13
CA SER A 105 -2.10 7.24 15.36
C SER A 105 -2.34 7.49 16.85
N ALA A 106 -2.54 6.43 17.62
CA ALA A 106 -2.85 6.46 19.05
C ALA A 106 -1.73 7.06 19.91
N ALA A 107 -0.46 6.82 19.56
CA ALA A 107 0.68 7.40 20.28
C ALA A 107 0.83 8.91 20.05
N GLY A 108 0.31 9.42 18.93
CA GLY A 108 0.40 10.83 18.53
C GLY A 108 -0.88 11.64 18.70
N GLY A 109 -1.95 11.07 19.29
CA GLY A 109 -3.26 11.72 19.41
C GLY A 109 -3.98 11.95 18.07
N ARG A 110 -3.56 11.24 17.02
CA ARG A 110 -4.11 11.34 15.66
C ARG A 110 -5.32 10.41 15.50
N THR A 111 -6.19 10.75 14.56
CA THR A 111 -7.33 9.90 14.21
C THR A 111 -6.84 8.70 13.43
N SER A 112 -7.19 7.48 13.88
CA SER A 112 -6.73 6.23 13.25
C SER A 112 -7.39 5.96 11.90
N VAL A 113 -8.63 6.41 11.69
CA VAL A 113 -9.38 6.24 10.43
C VAL A 113 -10.01 7.55 9.98
N VAL A 114 -9.82 7.89 8.71
CA VAL A 114 -10.42 9.05 8.06
C VAL A 114 -11.31 8.57 6.92
N HIS A 115 -12.53 9.12 6.82
CA HIS A 115 -13.48 8.83 5.76
C HIS A 115 -13.85 10.12 5.03
N VAL A 116 -13.80 10.09 3.71
CA VAL A 116 -14.15 11.21 2.83
C VAL A 116 -15.06 10.69 1.72
N ALA A 117 -16.20 11.35 1.49
CA ALA A 117 -17.06 10.99 0.37
C ALA A 117 -16.41 11.37 -0.97
N LEU A 118 -16.67 10.61 -2.05
CA LEU A 118 -16.12 10.96 -3.37
C LEU A 118 -16.56 12.35 -3.86
N SER A 119 -17.76 12.79 -3.48
CA SER A 119 -18.27 14.13 -3.78
C SER A 119 -17.42 15.25 -3.14
N GLU A 120 -16.68 14.94 -2.08
CA GLU A 120 -15.77 15.87 -1.44
C GLU A 120 -14.42 15.98 -2.17
N LEU A 121 -14.11 15.02 -3.04
CA LEU A 121 -12.89 14.99 -3.87
C LEU A 121 -13.15 15.39 -5.32
N ALA A 122 -14.38 15.20 -5.80
CA ALA A 122 -14.82 15.63 -7.11
C ALA A 122 -16.32 15.92 -7.13
N GLY A 123 -16.67 17.12 -7.58
CA GLY A 123 -18.06 17.51 -7.80
C GLY A 123 -18.55 17.20 -9.22
N PRO A 124 -19.77 17.65 -9.58
CA PRO A 124 -20.34 17.44 -10.92
C PRO A 124 -19.49 18.05 -12.04
N ALA A 125 -18.74 19.12 -11.75
CA ALA A 125 -17.90 19.84 -12.70
C ALA A 125 -16.47 19.26 -12.81
N GLY A 126 -16.15 18.20 -12.07
CA GLY A 126 -14.81 17.60 -12.01
C GLY A 126 -14.17 17.68 -10.62
N PRO A 127 -12.84 17.47 -10.54
CA PRO A 127 -12.10 17.45 -9.28
C PRO A 127 -12.23 18.78 -8.53
N VAL A 128 -12.41 18.75 -7.20
CA VAL A 128 -12.38 20.00 -6.41
C VAL A 128 -10.99 20.66 -6.52
N PRO A 129 -10.89 22.00 -6.57
CA PRO A 129 -9.61 22.69 -6.61
C PRO A 129 -8.66 22.25 -5.49
N LEU A 130 -7.36 22.11 -5.78
CA LEU A 130 -6.39 21.60 -4.81
C LEU A 130 -6.27 22.45 -3.54
N ALA A 131 -6.43 23.77 -3.65
CA ALA A 131 -6.46 24.67 -2.49
C ALA A 131 -7.66 24.41 -1.57
N GLU A 132 -8.81 24.04 -2.14
CA GLU A 132 -9.99 23.65 -1.37
C GLU A 132 -9.81 22.26 -0.76
N LEU A 133 -9.25 21.31 -1.53
CA LEU A 133 -8.91 19.99 -1.03
C LEU A 133 -7.95 20.06 0.16
N ARG A 134 -6.93 20.94 0.09
CA ARG A 134 -6.04 21.27 1.21
C ARG A 134 -6.83 21.73 2.41
N ALA A 135 -7.63 22.79 2.26
CA ALA A 135 -8.39 23.36 3.37
C ALA A 135 -9.27 22.31 4.06
N ARG A 136 -9.88 21.39 3.29
CA ARG A 136 -10.68 20.28 3.83
C ARG A 136 -9.82 19.28 4.60
N LEU A 137 -8.79 18.71 3.96
CA LEU A 137 -7.99 17.62 4.52
C LEU A 137 -7.08 18.07 5.67
N THR A 138 -6.72 19.35 5.76
CA THR A 138 -5.85 19.88 6.82
C THR A 138 -6.61 20.67 7.89
N SER A 139 -7.95 20.69 7.86
CA SER A 139 -8.76 21.45 8.81
C SER A 139 -8.69 20.91 10.25
N ASP A 140 -8.65 19.58 10.41
CA ASP A 140 -8.41 18.92 11.69
C ASP A 140 -6.97 18.41 11.74
N GLY A 141 -6.17 18.98 12.64
CA GLY A 141 -4.78 18.57 12.85
C GLY A 141 -4.60 17.09 13.20
N ARG A 142 -5.60 16.44 13.80
CA ARG A 142 -5.57 15.01 14.12
C ARG A 142 -5.76 14.11 12.89
N ALA A 143 -6.40 14.63 11.84
CA ALA A 143 -6.66 13.93 10.58
C ALA A 143 -5.78 14.40 9.42
N ALA A 144 -4.97 15.47 9.63
CA ALA A 144 -4.16 16.10 8.58
C ALA A 144 -3.16 15.15 7.90
N TRP A 145 -2.78 14.04 8.54
CA TRP A 145 -1.97 12.99 7.91
C TRP A 145 -2.64 12.42 6.65
N ALA A 146 -3.97 12.39 6.60
CA ALA A 146 -4.73 11.89 5.45
C ALA A 146 -4.53 12.77 4.21
N ALA A 147 -4.05 14.02 4.34
CA ALA A 147 -3.68 14.86 3.22
C ALA A 147 -2.57 14.23 2.36
N TYR A 148 -1.62 13.50 2.95
CA TYR A 148 -0.56 12.79 2.20
C TYR A 148 -1.10 11.60 1.40
N VAL A 149 -2.22 11.02 1.82
CA VAL A 149 -2.75 9.75 1.27
C VAL A 149 -3.95 10.00 0.37
N ILE A 150 -5.01 10.63 0.91
CA ILE A 150 -6.22 10.99 0.15
C ILE A 150 -5.91 12.13 -0.84
N GLY A 151 -4.97 13.01 -0.50
CA GLY A 151 -4.49 14.04 -1.43
C GLY A 151 -3.85 13.46 -2.69
N CYS A 152 -3.21 12.28 -2.61
CA CYS A 152 -2.71 11.58 -3.79
C CYS A 152 -3.85 11.27 -4.78
N LEU A 153 -5.00 10.80 -4.29
CA LEU A 153 -6.15 10.53 -5.15
C LEU A 153 -6.68 11.82 -5.80
N GLY A 154 -6.77 12.91 -5.03
CA GLY A 154 -7.16 14.21 -5.56
C GLY A 154 -6.22 14.72 -6.65
N VAL A 155 -4.91 14.61 -6.45
CA VAL A 155 -3.92 14.99 -7.47
C VAL A 155 -4.02 14.08 -8.71
N LEU A 156 -4.22 12.78 -8.54
CA LEU A 156 -4.44 11.86 -9.67
C LEU A 156 -5.73 12.18 -10.44
N TYR A 157 -6.79 12.66 -9.77
CA TYR A 157 -7.99 13.16 -10.43
C TYR A 157 -7.71 14.42 -11.27
N HIS A 158 -6.92 15.35 -10.75
CA HIS A 158 -6.49 16.54 -11.50
C HIS A 158 -5.58 16.22 -12.69
N ASP A 159 -4.74 15.19 -12.57
CA ASP A 159 -3.88 14.71 -13.65
C ASP A 159 -4.65 13.91 -14.72
N GLY A 160 -5.85 13.42 -14.39
CA GLY A 160 -6.67 12.58 -15.27
C GLY A 160 -6.23 11.12 -15.34
N ALA A 161 -5.28 10.69 -14.48
CA ALA A 161 -4.85 9.30 -14.39
C ALA A 161 -5.95 8.39 -13.80
N VAL A 162 -6.80 8.95 -12.93
CA VAL A 162 -7.98 8.31 -12.35
C VAL A 162 -9.16 9.26 -12.42
N SER A 163 -10.36 8.72 -12.25
CA SER A 163 -11.62 9.46 -12.25
C SER A 163 -12.51 8.99 -11.09
N PRO A 164 -13.47 9.81 -10.63
CA PRO A 164 -14.43 9.39 -9.61
C PRO A 164 -15.27 8.16 -10.01
N ALA A 165 -15.45 7.96 -11.33
CA ALA A 165 -16.14 6.79 -11.88
C ALA A 165 -15.38 5.46 -11.64
N ASP A 166 -14.08 5.53 -11.36
CA ASP A 166 -13.29 4.35 -11.03
C ASP A 166 -13.67 3.74 -9.67
N GLY A 167 -14.38 4.49 -8.81
CA GLY A 167 -14.95 4.00 -7.55
C GLY A 167 -14.29 4.58 -6.31
N GLY A 168 -14.72 4.07 -5.16
CA GLY A 168 -14.16 4.39 -3.85
C GLY A 168 -12.90 3.57 -3.55
N LEU A 169 -12.27 3.83 -2.41
CA LEU A 169 -11.04 3.15 -1.99
C LEU A 169 -11.02 2.89 -0.48
N ALA A 170 -10.52 1.73 -0.10
CA ALA A 170 -10.06 1.44 1.25
C ALA A 170 -8.53 1.43 1.25
N ILE A 171 -7.90 2.12 2.19
CA ILE A 171 -6.46 2.34 2.24
C ILE A 171 -5.96 2.08 3.66
N LEU A 172 -4.88 1.33 3.81
CA LEU A 172 -4.19 1.11 5.07
C LEU A 172 -2.71 1.46 4.91
N VAL A 173 -2.22 2.32 5.78
CA VAL A 173 -0.83 2.78 5.81
C VAL A 173 -0.13 2.21 7.04
N ALA A 174 1.02 1.60 6.82
CA ALA A 174 1.97 1.22 7.87
C ALA A 174 3.36 1.73 7.44
N SER A 175 4.07 2.41 8.33
CA SER A 175 5.37 2.97 8.02
C SER A 175 6.31 2.81 9.20
N ASP A 176 7.47 2.19 8.94
CA ASP A 176 8.58 2.14 9.88
C ASP A 176 9.58 3.30 9.63
N VAL A 177 9.34 4.13 8.61
CA VAL A 177 10.17 5.31 8.33
C VAL A 177 10.06 6.31 9.49
N PRO A 178 11.17 6.67 10.15
CA PRO A 178 11.14 7.59 11.27
C PRO A 178 10.55 8.97 10.91
N GLU A 179 9.57 9.42 11.68
CA GLU A 179 9.03 10.77 11.53
C GLU A 179 10.05 11.84 11.94
N ALA A 180 10.05 12.98 11.24
CA ALA A 180 10.86 14.15 11.56
C ALA A 180 12.39 13.94 11.66
N ALA A 181 12.91 12.81 11.18
CA ALA A 181 14.36 12.51 11.17
C ALA A 181 15.10 13.02 9.91
N GLY A 182 14.44 13.84 9.09
CA GLY A 182 15.03 14.34 7.82
C GLY A 182 15.20 13.25 6.75
N VAL A 183 14.47 12.14 6.86
CA VAL A 183 14.57 10.97 5.96
C VAL A 183 13.45 10.87 4.90
N SER A 184 12.83 12.01 4.58
CA SER A 184 11.75 12.12 3.59
C SER A 184 10.59 11.15 3.80
N SER A 185 10.08 11.08 5.03
CA SER A 185 8.96 10.20 5.41
C SER A 185 7.67 10.48 4.62
N SER A 186 7.40 11.74 4.23
CA SER A 186 6.26 12.13 3.39
C SER A 186 6.35 11.54 1.98
N ALA A 187 7.51 11.64 1.33
CA ALA A 187 7.73 11.12 -0.01
C ALA A 187 7.54 9.59 -0.07
N ALA A 188 8.00 8.86 0.95
CA ALA A 188 7.76 7.41 1.05
C ALA A 188 6.26 7.09 1.09
N VAL A 189 5.49 7.82 1.92
CA VAL A 189 4.04 7.65 2.04
C VAL A 189 3.32 7.97 0.74
N GLU A 190 3.65 9.07 0.07
CA GLU A 190 3.00 9.51 -1.17
C GLU A 190 3.29 8.55 -2.34
N VAL A 191 4.54 8.10 -2.50
CA VAL A 191 4.95 7.17 -3.55
C VAL A 191 4.29 5.80 -3.36
N ALA A 192 4.28 5.28 -2.12
CA ALA A 192 3.58 4.04 -1.80
C ALA A 192 2.07 4.19 -2.03
N SER A 193 1.49 5.32 -1.61
CA SER A 193 0.06 5.61 -1.80
C SER A 193 -0.31 5.66 -3.27
N MET A 194 0.31 6.51 -4.09
CA MET A 194 0.00 6.60 -5.53
C MET A 194 0.13 5.25 -6.23
N SER A 195 1.18 4.50 -5.92
CA SER A 195 1.42 3.17 -6.50
C SER A 195 0.32 2.17 -6.12
N ALA A 196 -0.10 2.14 -4.84
CA ALA A 196 -1.15 1.25 -4.36
C ALA A 196 -2.54 1.65 -4.94
N LEU A 197 -2.84 2.96 -5.00
CA LEU A 197 -4.11 3.47 -5.53
C LEU A 197 -4.28 3.15 -7.02
N LEU A 198 -3.24 3.39 -7.84
CA LEU A 198 -3.27 3.06 -9.26
C LEU A 198 -3.46 1.56 -9.47
N ALA A 199 -2.75 0.73 -8.71
CA ALA A 199 -2.89 -0.72 -8.79
C ALA A 199 -4.31 -1.18 -8.39
N ALA A 200 -4.87 -0.65 -7.30
CA ALA A 200 -6.22 -0.99 -6.83
C ALA A 200 -7.32 -0.58 -7.81
N LEU A 201 -7.13 0.55 -8.51
CA LEU A 201 -8.06 1.03 -9.53
C LEU A 201 -7.80 0.44 -10.92
N GLY A 202 -6.87 -0.52 -11.05
CA GLY A 202 -6.55 -1.18 -12.33
C GLY A 202 -5.90 -0.25 -13.36
N LYS A 203 -5.25 0.83 -12.92
CA LYS A 203 -4.56 1.78 -13.79
C LYS A 203 -3.10 1.37 -14.01
N PRO A 204 -2.50 1.74 -15.16
CA PRO A 204 -1.08 1.57 -15.35
C PRO A 204 -0.31 2.42 -14.33
N PRO A 205 0.90 2.00 -13.92
CA PRO A 205 1.77 2.84 -13.12
C PRO A 205 2.15 4.09 -13.90
N LEU A 206 2.52 5.13 -13.17
CA LEU A 206 3.18 6.29 -13.74
C LEU A 206 4.66 5.98 -14.00
N SER A 207 5.29 6.70 -14.93
CA SER A 207 6.74 6.60 -15.10
C SER A 207 7.42 6.95 -13.76
N PRO A 208 8.23 6.03 -13.19
CA PRO A 208 8.79 6.22 -11.86
C PRO A 208 9.65 7.47 -11.75
N ASP A 209 10.37 7.84 -12.81
CA ASP A 209 11.46 8.81 -12.70
C ASP A 209 11.04 10.27 -12.89
N GLU A 210 9.87 10.55 -13.47
CA GLU A 210 9.44 11.93 -13.74
C GLU A 210 8.00 12.22 -13.34
N LYS A 211 7.03 11.41 -13.76
CA LYS A 211 5.62 11.75 -13.53
C LYS A 211 5.17 11.45 -12.11
N LEU A 212 5.51 10.28 -11.58
CA LEU A 212 5.15 9.90 -10.20
C LEU A 212 5.71 10.92 -9.19
N ALA A 213 6.99 11.23 -9.35
CA ALA A 213 7.70 12.25 -8.61
C ALA A 213 6.98 13.60 -8.60
N LEU A 214 6.69 14.13 -9.79
CA LEU A 214 6.02 15.41 -9.95
C LEU A 214 4.66 15.46 -9.25
N LEU A 215 3.90 14.37 -9.31
CA LEU A 215 2.59 14.33 -8.67
C LEU A 215 2.73 14.23 -7.15
N CYS A 216 3.65 13.44 -6.61
CA CYS A 216 3.94 13.41 -5.16
C CYS A 216 4.33 14.80 -4.66
N GLN A 217 5.28 15.46 -5.32
CA GLN A 217 5.64 16.85 -5.03
C GLN A 217 4.43 17.80 -5.06
N LYS A 218 3.50 17.59 -5.99
CA LYS A 218 2.27 18.37 -6.08
C LYS A 218 1.36 18.14 -4.88
N VAL A 219 1.25 16.90 -4.38
CA VAL A 219 0.52 16.59 -3.14
C VAL A 219 1.12 17.36 -1.97
N GLU A 220 2.42 17.23 -1.75
CA GLU A 220 3.11 17.88 -0.63
C GLU A 220 2.96 19.41 -0.68
N ASN A 221 3.15 20.00 -1.87
CA ASN A 221 3.13 21.44 -2.07
C ASN A 221 1.74 22.09 -2.11
N GLU A 222 0.76 21.45 -2.75
CA GLU A 222 -0.54 22.05 -3.04
C GLU A 222 -1.66 21.53 -2.14
N VAL A 223 -1.57 20.28 -1.67
CA VAL A 223 -2.60 19.64 -0.83
C VAL A 223 -2.21 19.65 0.64
N VAL A 224 -1.01 19.20 0.98
CA VAL A 224 -0.53 19.22 2.38
C VAL A 224 -0.15 20.65 2.76
N GLY A 225 0.49 21.37 1.84
CA GLY A 225 0.96 22.73 2.08
C GLY A 225 2.31 22.80 2.78
N ALA A 226 3.11 21.73 2.68
CA ALA A 226 4.49 21.68 3.12
C ALA A 226 5.39 21.95 1.90
N PRO A 227 5.98 23.15 1.76
CA PRO A 227 6.75 23.48 0.56
C PRO A 227 8.03 22.65 0.42
N CYS A 228 8.18 21.89 -0.67
CA CYS A 228 9.35 21.09 -1.03
C CYS A 228 9.73 21.27 -2.53
N GLY A 229 11.02 21.51 -2.82
CA GLY A 229 11.53 21.87 -4.15
C GLY A 229 11.13 23.27 -4.65
N GLU A 230 11.86 23.82 -5.64
CA GLU A 230 11.57 25.16 -6.18
C GLU A 230 10.21 25.22 -6.89
N ARG A 231 9.33 26.09 -6.41
CA ARG A 231 8.19 26.57 -7.19
C ARG A 231 8.62 27.79 -8.02
N ARG A 232 8.99 27.57 -9.29
CA ARG A 232 8.99 28.64 -10.32
C ARG A 232 8.18 28.21 -11.53
N ARG A 233 7.26 29.08 -11.94
CA ARG A 233 6.53 29.03 -13.20
C ARG A 233 7.56 29.03 -14.34
N GLY A 234 7.89 27.85 -14.88
CA GLY A 234 8.72 27.70 -16.09
C GLY A 234 10.15 27.16 -15.95
N THR A 235 10.53 26.46 -14.87
CA THR A 235 11.87 25.83 -14.75
C THR A 235 11.81 24.39 -14.24
N ALA A 236 12.67 23.53 -14.82
CA ALA A 236 12.58 22.08 -14.78
C ALA A 236 12.88 21.43 -13.41
N THR A 237 11.93 20.60 -12.98
CA THR A 237 12.10 19.27 -12.35
C THR A 237 13.54 18.83 -12.08
N THR A 238 14.05 19.05 -10.86
CA THR A 238 15.33 18.45 -10.46
C THR A 238 15.33 17.85 -9.05
N SER A 239 14.48 18.32 -8.12
CA SER A 239 14.49 17.85 -6.72
C SER A 239 13.96 16.41 -6.50
N LEU A 240 13.25 15.84 -7.47
CA LEU A 240 12.87 14.41 -7.47
C LEU A 240 13.54 13.59 -8.58
N ARG A 241 14.42 14.21 -9.38
CA ARG A 241 15.18 13.49 -10.41
C ARG A 241 16.29 12.62 -9.82
N ALA A 242 16.69 12.88 -8.57
CA ALA A 242 17.62 12.02 -7.85
C ALA A 242 16.86 10.82 -7.27
N THR A 243 16.55 9.87 -8.14
CA THR A 243 16.22 8.48 -7.82
C THR A 243 15.10 8.33 -6.78
N LEU A 244 13.85 8.53 -7.22
CA LEU A 244 12.73 7.94 -6.49
C LEU A 244 13.03 6.46 -6.27
N PRO A 245 12.85 5.93 -5.05
CA PRO A 245 13.02 4.51 -4.86
C PRO A 245 11.98 3.78 -5.70
N SER A 246 12.42 2.80 -6.49
CA SER A 246 11.55 2.02 -7.35
C SER A 246 10.50 1.31 -6.48
N PRO A 247 9.20 1.65 -6.62
CA PRO A 247 8.19 1.02 -5.80
C PRO A 247 8.04 -0.45 -6.22
N LEU A 248 8.18 -1.36 -5.27
CA LEU A 248 7.78 -2.75 -5.48
C LEU A 248 6.26 -2.83 -5.27
N SER A 249 5.54 -3.00 -6.36
CA SER A 249 4.10 -3.27 -6.35
C SER A 249 3.85 -4.77 -6.36
N LEU A 250 3.15 -5.23 -5.32
CA LEU A 250 2.76 -6.62 -5.10
C LEU A 250 1.24 -6.70 -5.08
N SER A 251 0.68 -7.60 -5.88
CA SER A 251 -0.72 -7.99 -5.74
C SER A 251 -0.80 -9.13 -4.73
N LEU A 252 -1.50 -8.91 -3.63
CA LEU A 252 -1.73 -9.91 -2.59
C LEU A 252 -3.19 -10.33 -2.67
N SER A 253 -3.43 -11.48 -3.30
CA SER A 253 -4.77 -12.09 -3.29
C SER A 253 -4.95 -12.87 -2.00
N LEU A 254 -5.74 -12.30 -1.10
CA LEU A 254 -6.22 -12.95 0.10
C LEU A 254 -7.52 -13.70 -0.22
N SER A 255 -7.42 -15.01 -0.38
CA SER A 255 -8.62 -15.86 -0.45
C SER A 255 -8.78 -16.58 0.89
N LEU A 256 -9.75 -16.12 1.69
CA LEU A 256 -10.32 -16.91 2.78
C LEU A 256 -11.15 -18.06 2.19
N SER A 257 -10.48 -19.02 1.58
CA SER A 257 -11.09 -20.34 1.43
C SER A 257 -11.16 -20.96 2.81
N ARG A 258 -12.32 -20.81 3.49
CA ARG A 258 -12.76 -21.92 4.33
C ARG A 258 -12.73 -23.12 3.41
N ARG A 259 -11.73 -23.98 3.56
CA ARG A 259 -11.98 -25.40 3.29
C ARG A 259 -13.03 -25.79 4.33
N TYR A 260 -14.28 -25.46 4.03
CA TYR A 260 -15.42 -26.22 4.48
C TYR A 260 -15.12 -27.60 3.92
N HIS A 261 -14.52 -28.46 4.74
CA HIS A 261 -14.90 -29.86 4.68
C HIS A 261 -16.37 -29.86 5.12
N GLY A 262 -17.27 -29.55 4.17
CA GLY A 262 -18.67 -29.95 4.28
C GLY A 262 -18.67 -31.42 4.69
N PRO A 263 -19.65 -31.83 5.52
CA PRO A 263 -19.56 -33.06 6.29
C PRO A 263 -19.06 -34.15 5.37
N ALA A 264 -17.91 -34.74 5.71
CA ALA A 264 -17.43 -35.92 5.06
C ALA A 264 -18.63 -36.88 5.07
N ARG A 265 -19.25 -37.10 3.90
CA ARG A 265 -20.20 -38.19 3.74
C ARG A 265 -19.35 -39.44 3.90
N LEU A 266 -19.21 -39.87 5.16
CA LEU A 266 -18.93 -41.25 5.52
C LEU A 266 -20.08 -42.05 4.90
N ARG A 267 -19.90 -42.45 3.64
CA ARG A 267 -20.63 -43.59 3.12
C ARG A 267 -20.14 -44.77 3.95
N ALA A 268 -21.02 -45.28 4.81
CA ALA A 268 -20.82 -46.58 5.41
C ALA A 268 -20.52 -47.57 4.29
N ARG A 269 -19.35 -48.22 4.34
CA ARG A 269 -19.08 -49.38 3.50
C ARG A 269 -20.14 -50.44 3.79
N PRO A 270 -20.80 -51.02 2.77
CA PRO A 270 -21.59 -52.22 3.00
C PRO A 270 -20.66 -53.32 3.54
N ARG A 271 -21.11 -54.04 4.57
CA ARG A 271 -20.42 -55.23 5.09
C ARG A 271 -20.23 -56.22 3.93
N GLY A 272 -18.98 -56.59 3.62
CA GLY A 272 -18.69 -57.72 2.73
C GLY A 272 -17.57 -57.58 1.69
N THR A 273 -16.77 -56.51 1.66
CA THR A 273 -15.63 -56.43 0.73
C THR A 273 -14.34 -56.99 1.34
N PRO A 274 -13.59 -57.87 0.64
CA PRO A 274 -12.36 -58.46 1.15
C PRO A 274 -11.23 -57.42 1.27
N PRO A 275 -10.23 -57.65 2.15
CA PRO A 275 -9.15 -56.69 2.40
C PRO A 275 -8.23 -56.55 1.16
N LEU A 276 -7.69 -55.35 0.98
CA LEU A 276 -6.70 -55.02 -0.06
C LEU A 276 -5.37 -55.75 0.19
N PRO A 277 -4.63 -56.16 -0.87
CA PRO A 277 -3.33 -56.81 -0.72
C PRO A 277 -2.27 -55.84 -0.18
N PRO A 278 -1.23 -56.35 0.51
CA PRO A 278 -0.18 -55.54 1.10
C PRO A 278 0.71 -54.90 0.02
N LEU A 279 1.16 -53.67 0.31
CA LEU A 279 2.08 -52.92 -0.55
C LEU A 279 3.49 -53.58 -0.58
N PRO A 280 4.21 -53.50 -1.71
CA PRO A 280 5.56 -54.03 -1.82
C PRO A 280 6.58 -53.23 -0.98
N PRO A 281 7.68 -53.84 -0.52
CA PRO A 281 8.64 -53.20 0.37
C PRO A 281 9.46 -52.11 -0.35
N CYS A 282 9.69 -51.00 0.34
CA CYS A 282 10.57 -49.91 -0.10
C CYS A 282 12.05 -50.35 -0.12
N ASP A 283 12.69 -50.29 -1.28
CA ASP A 283 14.15 -50.38 -1.39
C ASP A 283 14.83 -49.17 -0.76
N ARG A 284 15.73 -49.41 0.20
CA ARG A 284 16.65 -48.39 0.72
C ARG A 284 17.90 -48.30 -0.18
N PRO A 285 18.42 -47.10 -0.50
CA PRO A 285 19.63 -46.98 -1.30
C PRO A 285 20.87 -47.44 -0.51
N ARG A 286 21.69 -48.30 -1.15
CA ARG A 286 22.98 -48.76 -0.61
C ARG A 286 24.03 -47.66 -0.75
N HIS A 287 24.66 -47.28 0.36
CA HIS A 287 25.90 -46.49 0.37
C HIS A 287 27.03 -47.30 -0.30
N ARG A 288 27.73 -46.69 -1.28
CA ARG A 288 29.04 -47.16 -1.76
C ARG A 288 30.14 -46.38 -1.04
N PRO A 289 31.24 -47.02 -0.59
CA PRO A 289 32.43 -46.31 -0.16
C PRO A 289 33.31 -45.91 -1.36
N HIS A 290 33.95 -44.76 -1.24
CA HIS A 290 34.92 -44.20 -2.18
C HIS A 290 36.23 -45.01 -2.20
N PRO A 291 36.90 -45.15 -3.36
CA PRO A 291 38.35 -45.33 -3.45
C PRO A 291 39.08 -43.98 -3.37
#